data_AF-A0A6I1VZJ5-F1
#
_entry.id   AF-A0A6I1VZJ5-F1
#
_cell.length_a   1.000
_cell.length_b   1.000
_cell.length_c   1.000
_cell.angle_alpha   90.00
_cell.angle_beta   90.00
_cell.angle_gamma   90.00
#
_symmetry.space_group_name_H-M   'P 1'
#
loop_
_entity.id
_entity.type
_entity.pdbx_description
1 polymer ?
#
loop_
_entity_poly.entity_id
_entity_poly.type
_entity_poly.pdbx_seq_one_letter_code
_entity_poly.pdbx_strand_id
1 'polypeptide(L)'
;LSNVLLVVEGQQLSLTGTDLEVELVGRVQLEEPAEPGEITVPARKLMDICKSLPNDALIDIKLDDQKLVVKAGRSRFTLSTLPANDFPTVEEGPGSLTCSLQQSKLRRLIERTSFAMAQQDVRYYLNGMLLEVSA
;
A
#
# COMPACT_ATOMS: atom_id res chain seq x y z
N LEU A 1 -6.58 11.83 1.04
CA LEU A 1 -5.94 10.50 1.17
C LEU A 1 -4.77 10.42 0.20
N SER A 2 -3.69 11.11 0.52
CA SER A 2 -2.50 11.19 -0.36
C SER A 2 -1.25 10.63 0.32
N ASN A 3 -1.39 10.18 1.57
CA ASN A 3 -0.32 9.60 2.35
C ASN A 3 -0.34 8.08 2.24
N VAL A 4 0.83 7.48 2.43
CA VAL A 4 1.01 6.05 2.73
C VAL A 4 1.24 5.93 4.23
N LEU A 5 0.60 4.96 4.86
CA LEU A 5 0.88 4.57 6.24
C LEU A 5 2.12 3.66 6.25
N LEU A 6 3.09 4.00 7.09
CA LEU A 6 4.28 3.21 7.35
C LEU A 6 4.16 2.65 8.76
N VAL A 7 4.30 1.33 8.90
CA VAL A 7 4.30 0.65 10.21
C VAL A 7 5.51 -0.26 10.29
N VAL A 8 6.33 -0.06 11.30
CA VAL A 8 7.45 -0.94 11.64
C VAL A 8 7.08 -1.73 12.88
N GLU A 9 7.00 -3.06 12.72
CA GLU A 9 6.75 -4.00 13.80
C GLU A 9 7.79 -5.13 13.73
N GLY A 10 8.60 -5.26 14.78
CA GLY A 10 9.73 -6.19 14.79
C GLY A 10 10.72 -5.88 13.66
N GLN A 11 10.90 -6.81 12.73
CA GLN A 11 11.75 -6.65 11.55
C GLN A 11 10.94 -6.54 10.24
N GLN A 12 9.68 -6.11 10.30
CA GLN A 12 8.85 -5.94 9.11
C GLN A 12 8.42 -4.49 8.98
N LEU A 13 8.61 -3.92 7.78
CA LEU A 13 7.97 -2.67 7.37
C LEU A 13 6.73 -3.00 6.54
N SER A 14 5.59 -2.47 6.96
CA SER A 14 4.35 -2.48 6.21
C SER A 14 4.06 -1.10 5.64
N LEU A 15 3.65 -1.04 4.37
CA LEU A 15 3.23 0.17 3.67
C LEU A 15 1.79 0.01 3.23
N THR A 16 0.88 0.82 3.77
CA THR A 16 -0.55 0.74 3.47
C THR A 16 -1.03 1.99 2.74
N GLY A 17 -1.68 1.81 1.59
CA GLY A 17 -2.33 2.87 0.82
C GLY A 17 -3.79 2.53 0.55
N THR A 18 -4.66 3.53 0.56
CA THR A 18 -6.09 3.36 0.30
C THR A 18 -6.73 4.60 -0.32
N ASP A 19 -7.77 4.39 -1.11
CA ASP A 19 -8.70 5.42 -1.61
C ASP A 19 -10.09 5.34 -0.97
N LEU A 20 -10.23 4.56 0.12
CA LEU A 20 -11.47 4.18 0.84
C LEU A 20 -12.34 3.12 0.15
N GLU A 21 -12.08 2.78 -1.11
CA GLU A 21 -12.75 1.65 -1.78
C GLU A 21 -11.86 0.40 -1.78
N VAL A 22 -10.56 0.59 -2.01
CA VAL A 22 -9.55 -0.46 -1.97
C VAL A 22 -8.42 -0.11 -0.99
N GLU A 23 -7.85 -1.13 -0.38
CA GLU A 23 -6.63 -1.03 0.42
C GLU A 23 -5.56 -1.98 -0.15
N LEU A 24 -4.33 -1.49 -0.24
CA LEU A 24 -3.17 -2.28 -0.62
C LEU A 24 -2.10 -2.18 0.45
N VAL A 25 -1.66 -3.35 0.95
CA VAL A 25 -0.59 -3.47 1.94
C VAL A 25 0.62 -4.16 1.31
N GLY A 26 1.71 -3.41 1.17
CA GLY A 26 3.03 -3.95 0.83
C GLY A 26 3.81 -4.29 2.10
N ARG A 27 4.59 -5.38 2.09
CA ARG A 27 5.43 -5.79 3.24
C ARG A 27 6.85 -6.08 2.78
N VAL A 28 7.82 -5.60 3.55
CA VAL A 28 9.25 -5.83 3.31
C VAL A 28 9.91 -6.22 4.62
N GLN A 29 10.77 -7.24 4.56
CA GLN A 29 11.61 -7.63 5.68
C GLN A 29 12.79 -6.65 5.80
N LEU A 30 13.01 -6.14 7.00
CA LEU A 30 14.16 -5.29 7.33
C LEU A 30 15.33 -6.19 7.71
N GLU A 31 16.50 -5.94 7.09
CA GLU A 31 17.73 -6.68 7.37
C GLU A 31 18.45 -6.16 8.63
N GLU A 32 18.30 -4.86 8.92
CA GLU A 32 18.85 -4.22 10.11
C GLU A 32 17.78 -4.06 11.21
N PRO A 33 18.17 -4.08 12.50
CA PRO A 33 17.27 -3.77 13.59
C PRO A 33 16.63 -2.40 13.42
N ALA A 34 15.32 -2.32 13.57
CA ALA A 34 14.56 -1.08 13.45
C ALA A 34 13.80 -0.77 14.75
N GLU A 35 13.68 0.51 15.05
CA GLU A 35 12.80 0.98 16.12
C GLU A 35 11.34 0.84 15.66
N PRO A 36 10.46 0.22 16.47
CA PRO A 36 9.05 0.09 16.11
C PRO A 36 8.37 1.45 16.13
N GLY A 37 7.36 1.62 15.27
CA GLY A 37 6.59 2.85 15.20
C GLY A 37 5.72 2.93 13.96
N GLU A 38 4.84 3.93 13.94
CA GLU A 38 3.88 4.14 12.87
C GLU A 38 3.71 5.62 12.54
N ILE A 39 3.58 5.93 11.25
CA ILE A 39 3.39 7.30 10.77
C ILE A 39 2.83 7.30 9.35
N THR A 40 2.19 8.38 8.93
CA THR A 40 1.81 8.56 7.53
C THR A 40 2.64 9.65 6.86
N VAL A 41 2.97 9.45 5.57
CA VAL A 41 3.73 10.42 4.77
C VAL A 41 3.23 10.52 3.33
N PRO A 42 3.40 11.66 2.63
CA PRO A 42 2.93 11.82 1.25
C PRO A 42 3.50 10.76 0.31
N ALA A 43 2.64 9.84 -0.15
CA ALA A 43 3.03 8.61 -0.85
C ALA A 43 3.82 8.90 -2.13
N ARG A 44 3.30 9.81 -2.95
CA ARG A 44 3.93 10.18 -4.22
C ARG A 44 5.31 10.82 -4.01
N LYS A 45 5.44 11.72 -3.02
CA LYS A 45 6.74 12.35 -2.72
C LYS A 45 7.76 11.33 -2.24
N LEU A 46 7.37 10.42 -1.34
CA LEU A 46 8.27 9.36 -0.87
C LEU A 46 8.71 8.45 -2.03
N MET A 47 7.76 8.01 -2.87
CA MET A 47 8.06 7.19 -4.04
C MET A 47 9.00 7.90 -5.03
N ASP A 48 8.74 9.17 -5.33
CA ASP A 48 9.56 9.96 -6.25
C ASP A 48 10.98 10.16 -5.69
N ILE A 49 11.12 10.39 -4.38
CA ILE A 49 12.41 10.42 -3.70
C ILE A 49 13.13 9.08 -3.87
N CYS A 50 12.50 7.96 -3.52
CA CYS A 50 13.11 6.64 -3.62
C CYS A 50 13.57 6.32 -5.06
N LYS A 51 12.77 6.68 -6.07
CA LYS A 51 13.14 6.50 -7.50
C LYS A 51 14.29 7.39 -7.97
N SER A 52 14.50 8.54 -7.31
CA SER A 52 15.54 9.50 -7.69
C SER A 52 16.92 9.17 -7.09
N LEU A 53 16.96 8.27 -6.11
CA LEU A 53 18.20 7.86 -5.46
C LEU A 53 19.03 6.94 -6.37
N PRO A 54 20.35 6.90 -6.21
CA PRO A 54 21.20 5.94 -6.91
C PRO A 54 20.75 4.50 -6.65
N ASN A 55 20.94 3.62 -7.63
CA ASN A 55 20.72 2.18 -7.45
C ASN A 55 21.54 1.66 -6.26
N ASP A 56 20.97 0.71 -5.52
CA ASP A 56 21.58 0.05 -4.36
C ASP A 56 21.97 0.98 -3.20
N ALA A 57 21.49 2.23 -3.21
CA ALA A 57 21.70 3.15 -2.09
C ALA A 57 20.94 2.68 -0.85
N LEU A 58 21.65 2.56 0.27
CA LEU A 58 21.03 2.33 1.57
C LEU A 58 20.27 3.59 2.01
N ILE A 59 19.00 3.42 2.37
CA ILE A 59 18.10 4.51 2.77
C ILE A 59 17.86 4.44 4.28
N ASP A 60 18.32 5.46 4.99
CA ASP A 60 18.01 5.70 6.40
C ASP A 60 16.73 6.54 6.49
N ILE A 61 15.72 6.01 7.18
CA ILE A 61 14.45 6.70 7.41
C ILE A 61 14.25 6.81 8.91
N LYS A 62 14.10 8.04 9.40
CA LYS A 62 13.88 8.32 10.81
C LYS A 62 12.76 9.33 11.01
N LEU A 63 11.91 9.09 12.00
CA LEU A 63 10.98 10.09 12.51
C LEU A 63 11.72 11.02 13.48
N ASP A 64 11.77 12.30 13.15
CA ASP A 64 12.33 13.37 13.98
C ASP A 64 11.20 14.35 14.31
N ASP A 65 10.65 14.20 15.52
CA ASP A 65 9.42 14.89 15.96
C ASP A 65 8.25 14.62 14.96
N GLN A 66 7.73 15.65 14.29
CA GLN A 66 6.64 15.53 13.31
C GLN A 66 7.12 15.49 11.85
N LYS A 67 8.39 15.12 11.62
CA LYS A 67 8.97 15.10 10.27
C LYS A 67 9.66 13.77 9.99
N LEU A 68 9.37 13.21 8.82
CA LEU A 68 10.10 12.04 8.33
C LEU A 68 11.36 12.52 7.63
N VAL A 69 12.52 12.16 8.17
CA VAL A 69 13.83 12.45 7.60
C VAL A 69 14.27 11.22 6.81
N VAL A 70 14.54 11.41 5.52
CA VAL A 70 15.04 10.36 4.62
C VAL A 70 16.46 10.74 4.18
N LYS A 71 17.43 9.87 4.43
CA LYS A 71 18.83 10.08 4.06
C LYS A 71 19.33 8.90 3.22
N ALA A 72 20.13 9.21 2.21
CA ALA A 72 20.83 8.21 1.42
C ALA A 72 22.12 8.82 0.87
N GLY A 73 23.27 8.33 1.32
CA GLY A 73 24.56 8.93 1.01
C GLY A 73 24.63 10.42 1.41
N ARG A 74 24.76 11.31 0.42
CA ARG A 74 24.83 12.78 0.62
C ARG A 74 23.46 13.47 0.52
N SER A 75 22.43 12.74 0.12
CA SER A 75 21.07 13.26 -0.05
C SER A 75 20.33 13.25 1.29
N ARG A 76 19.60 14.32 1.58
CA ARG A 76 18.73 14.44 2.75
C ARG A 76 17.43 15.11 2.36
N PHE A 77 16.32 14.45 2.68
CA PHE A 77 14.97 14.95 2.47
C PHE A 77 14.24 15.00 3.80
N THR A 78 13.31 15.95 3.91
CA THR A 78 12.44 16.09 5.07
C THR A 78 11.01 16.20 4.59
N LEU A 79 10.15 15.27 5.00
CA LEU A 79 8.74 15.21 4.65
C LEU A 79 7.89 15.55 5.87
N SER A 80 6.82 16.32 5.64
CA SER A 80 5.75 16.50 6.62
C SER A 80 5.02 15.18 6.82
N THR A 81 4.64 14.88 8.06
CA THR A 81 3.89 13.68 8.41
C THR A 81 2.48 14.01 8.88
N LEU A 82 1.62 12.99 8.97
CA LEU A 82 0.41 13.02 9.79
C LEU A 82 0.40 11.79 10.70
N PRO A 83 -0.22 11.87 11.90
CA PRO A 83 -0.37 10.74 12.81
C PRO A 83 -0.96 9.49 12.13
N ALA A 84 -0.55 8.31 12.57
CA ALA A 84 -1.10 7.03 12.08
C ALA A 84 -2.60 6.89 12.37
N ASN A 85 -3.06 7.38 13.52
CA ASN A 85 -4.48 7.37 13.91
C ASN A 85 -5.41 8.17 12.99
N ASP A 86 -4.86 9.05 12.15
CA ASP A 86 -5.63 9.79 11.14
C ASP A 86 -5.79 8.97 9.84
N PHE A 87 -5.11 7.83 9.72
CA PHE A 87 -5.25 6.92 8.59
C PHE A 87 -6.55 6.10 8.75
N PRO A 88 -7.37 5.99 7.70
CA PRO A 88 -8.63 5.26 7.80
C PRO A 88 -8.36 3.77 8.02
N THR A 89 -9.13 3.17 8.94
CA THR A 89 -9.13 1.73 9.14
C THR A 89 -10.19 1.09 8.24
N VAL A 90 -9.82 0.03 7.51
CA VAL A 90 -10.78 -0.81 6.80
C VAL A 90 -11.24 -1.92 7.74
N GLU A 91 -12.53 -1.98 8.05
CA GLU A 91 -13.11 -3.08 8.81
C GLU A 91 -13.30 -4.30 7.90
N GLU A 92 -12.53 -5.36 8.13
CA GLU A 92 -12.77 -6.64 7.47
C GLU A 92 -13.91 -7.40 8.18
N GLY A 93 -14.97 -7.72 7.43
CA GLY A 93 -16.02 -8.62 7.90
C GLY A 93 -15.58 -10.10 7.88
N PRO A 94 -16.32 -11.00 8.55
CA PRO A 94 -16.01 -12.42 8.52
C PRO A 94 -16.11 -12.96 7.09
N GLY A 95 -15.05 -13.64 6.63
CA GLY A 95 -15.02 -14.28 5.32
C GLY A 95 -15.97 -15.46 5.24
N SER A 96 -16.84 -15.50 4.22
CA SER A 96 -17.78 -16.60 3.97
C SER A 96 -17.14 -17.81 3.28
N LEU A 97 -16.06 -17.58 2.52
CA LEU A 97 -15.33 -18.60 1.79
C LEU A 97 -13.86 -18.17 1.61
N THR A 98 -12.93 -19.09 1.85
CA THR A 98 -11.51 -18.91 1.57
C THR A 98 -11.03 -20.00 0.64
N CYS A 99 -10.33 -19.65 -0.43
CA CYS A 99 -9.71 -20.60 -1.34
C CYS A 99 -8.34 -20.11 -1.81
N SER A 100 -7.51 -21.03 -2.29
CA SER A 100 -6.20 -20.72 -2.88
C SER A 100 -6.20 -21.04 -4.36
N LEU A 101 -5.70 -20.12 -5.18
CA LEU A 101 -5.59 -20.28 -6.62
C LEU A 101 -4.31 -19.65 -7.14
N GLN A 102 -3.83 -20.15 -8.28
CA GLN A 102 -2.66 -19.59 -8.94
C GLN A 102 -2.96 -18.17 -9.42
N GLN A 103 -2.05 -17.23 -9.12
CA GLN A 103 -2.17 -15.83 -9.53
C GLN A 103 -2.39 -15.68 -11.05
N SER A 104 -1.70 -16.50 -11.85
CA SER A 104 -1.83 -16.52 -13.31
C SER A 104 -3.24 -16.93 -13.78
N LYS A 105 -3.90 -17.84 -13.06
CA LYS A 105 -5.27 -18.28 -13.37
C LYS A 105 -6.27 -17.19 -13.05
N LEU A 106 -6.17 -16.57 -11.86
CA LEU A 106 -7.06 -15.45 -11.49
C LEU A 106 -6.88 -14.27 -12.45
N ARG A 107 -5.63 -13.88 -12.72
CA ARG A 107 -5.30 -12.82 -13.67
C ARG A 107 -5.89 -13.09 -15.04
N ARG A 108 -5.78 -14.32 -15.54
CA ARG A 108 -6.36 -14.72 -16.83
C ARG A 108 -7.88 -14.55 -16.86
N LEU A 109 -8.60 -14.87 -15.79
CA LEU A 109 -10.05 -14.68 -15.72
C LEU A 109 -10.39 -13.18 -15.84
N ILE A 110 -9.73 -12.34 -15.05
CA ILE A 110 -9.96 -10.89 -15.02
C ILE A 110 -9.64 -10.26 -16.39
N GLU A 111 -8.44 -10.51 -16.94
CA GLU A 111 -8.02 -9.91 -18.22
C GLU A 111 -8.88 -10.33 -19.40
N ARG A 112 -9.53 -11.51 -19.34
CA ARG A 112 -10.39 -12.02 -20.42
C ARG A 112 -11.82 -11.49 -20.38
N THR A 113 -12.24 -10.82 -19.32
CA THR A 113 -13.63 -10.37 -19.14
C THR A 113 -13.76 -8.90 -18.76
N SER A 114 -12.71 -8.26 -18.22
CA SER A 114 -12.75 -6.88 -17.71
C SER A 114 -13.20 -5.85 -18.75
N PHE A 115 -12.90 -6.05 -20.03
CA PHE A 115 -13.30 -5.15 -21.10
C PHE A 115 -14.82 -5.08 -21.31
N ALA A 116 -15.58 -6.07 -20.82
CA ALA A 116 -17.02 -6.14 -20.95
C ALA A 116 -17.78 -5.47 -19.79
N MET A 117 -17.07 -4.96 -18.77
CA MET A 117 -17.68 -4.21 -17.67
C MET A 117 -18.24 -2.88 -18.19
N ALA A 118 -19.41 -2.48 -17.67
CA ALA A 118 -19.94 -1.17 -17.98
C ALA A 118 -19.11 -0.06 -17.32
N GLN A 119 -19.15 1.13 -17.90
CA GLN A 119 -18.48 2.32 -17.36
C GLN A 119 -19.54 3.35 -17.00
N GLN A 120 -19.67 3.65 -15.71
CA GLN A 120 -20.61 4.65 -15.19
C GLN A 120 -22.08 4.40 -15.60
N ASP A 121 -22.48 3.12 -15.70
CA ASP A 121 -23.89 2.76 -15.93
C ASP A 121 -24.71 3.03 -14.66
N VAL A 122 -25.95 3.51 -14.84
CA VAL A 122 -26.90 3.74 -13.74
C VAL A 122 -27.24 2.46 -12.98
N ARG A 123 -27.09 1.30 -13.61
CA ARG A 123 -27.17 -0.02 -12.99
C ARG A 123 -25.80 -0.35 -12.39
N TYR A 124 -25.57 0.10 -11.17
CA TYR A 124 -24.27 0.03 -10.48
C TYR A 124 -23.64 -1.37 -10.48
N TYR A 125 -24.44 -2.43 -10.43
CA TYR A 125 -23.99 -3.82 -10.48
C TYR A 125 -23.33 -4.24 -11.81
N LEU A 126 -23.46 -3.44 -12.87
CA LEU A 126 -22.76 -3.65 -14.14
C LEU A 126 -21.37 -3.01 -14.17
N ASN A 127 -21.06 -2.12 -13.23
CA ASN A 127 -19.77 -1.43 -13.14
C ASN A 127 -18.72 -2.26 -12.37
N GLY A 128 -18.77 -3.59 -12.50
CA GLY A 128 -17.93 -4.52 -11.77
C GLY A 128 -17.90 -5.91 -12.41
N MET A 129 -17.20 -6.83 -11.76
CA MET A 129 -17.00 -8.20 -12.23
C MET A 129 -17.60 -9.19 -11.24
N LEU A 130 -18.43 -10.12 -11.75
CA LEU A 130 -18.87 -11.26 -10.97
C LEU A 130 -17.73 -12.29 -10.86
N LEU A 131 -17.39 -12.68 -9.63
CA LEU A 131 -16.58 -13.86 -9.34
C LEU A 131 -17.49 -14.91 -8.69
N GLU A 132 -17.68 -16.03 -9.37
CA GLU A 132 -18.53 -17.13 -8.92
C GLU A 132 -17.69 -18.37 -8.64
N VAL A 133 -17.99 -19.05 -7.53
CA VAL A 133 -17.43 -20.36 -7.19
C VAL A 133 -18.58 -21.36 -7.18
N SER A 134 -18.62 -22.24 -8.19
CA SER A 134 -19.62 -23.30 -8.34
C SER A 134 -19.00 -24.68 -8.09
N ALA A 135 -19.78 -25.59 -7.49
CA ALA A 135 -19.41 -26.99 -7.28
C ALA A 135 -19.65 -27.85 -8.53
#